data_AF-L8JYE6-F1
#
_entry.id   AF-L8JYE6-F1
#
_cell.length_a   1.000
_cell.length_b   1.000
_cell.length_c   1.000
_cell.angle_alpha   90.00
_cell.angle_beta   90.00
_cell.angle_gamma   90.00
#
_symmetry.space_group_name_H-M   'P 1'
#
loop_
_entity.id
_entity.type
_entity.pdbx_description
1 polymer ?
#
loop_
_entity_poly.entity_id
_entity_poly.type
_entity_poly.pdbx_seq_one_letter_code
_entity_poly.pdbx_strand_id
1 'polypeptide(L)'
;MSNNMKILTGFAVGALAGAVAGLLLAPESGPQTRRKLGQESEKLKNSLAHSLAETLDAAKIKYNTLLDEYARKSEKAAVKARQSAKVG
;
A
#
# COMPACT_ATOMS: atom_id res chain seq x y z
N MET A 1 -2.52 -10.43 18.42
CA MET A 1 -2.91 -10.44 16.99
C MET A 1 -2.56 -9.07 16.41
N SER A 2 -1.64 -9.03 15.45
CA SER A 2 -1.05 -7.80 14.91
C SER A 2 -2.11 -6.91 14.24
N ASN A 3 -2.14 -5.63 14.60
CA ASN A 3 -3.11 -4.64 14.08
C ASN A 3 -3.08 -4.51 12.55
N ASN A 4 -1.92 -4.79 11.94
CA ASN A 4 -1.73 -4.79 10.49
C ASN A 4 -2.57 -5.87 9.80
N MET A 5 -2.76 -7.03 10.46
CA MET A 5 -3.62 -8.09 9.95
C MET A 5 -5.08 -7.63 9.89
N LYS A 6 -5.55 -6.92 10.93
CA LYS A 6 -6.92 -6.38 10.99
C LYS A 6 -7.19 -5.37 9.89
N ILE A 7 -6.25 -4.46 9.64
CA ILE A 7 -6.35 -3.45 8.57
C ILE A 7 -6.40 -4.13 7.20
N LEU A 8 -5.52 -5.11 6.95
CA LEU A 8 -5.50 -5.83 5.68
C LEU A 8 -6.79 -6.64 5.47
N THR A 9 -7.30 -7.32 6.49
CA THR A 9 -8.61 -8.02 6.40
C THR A 9 -9.76 -7.04 6.20
N GLY A 10 -9.76 -5.89 6.86
CA GLY A 10 -10.79 -4.86 6.66
C GLY A 10 -10.78 -4.31 5.24
N PHE A 11 -9.59 -4.06 4.68
CA PHE A 11 -9.43 -3.65 3.29
C PHE A 11 -9.91 -4.74 2.32
N ALA A 12 -9.53 -6.00 2.51
CA ALA A 12 -9.94 -7.09 1.63
C ALA A 12 -11.47 -7.28 1.61
N VAL A 13 -12.10 -7.27 2.79
CA VAL A 13 -13.57 -7.35 2.92
C VAL A 13 -14.23 -6.14 2.28
N GLY A 14 -13.72 -4.93 2.53
CA GLY A 14 -14.24 -3.70 1.94
C GLY A 14 -14.10 -3.66 0.42
N ALA A 15 -12.96 -4.11 -0.13
CA ALA A 15 -12.72 -4.17 -1.56
C ALA A 15 -13.65 -5.17 -2.27
N LEU A 16 -13.83 -6.37 -1.70
CA LEU A 16 -14.77 -7.35 -2.23
C LEU A 16 -16.22 -6.85 -2.17
N ALA A 17 -16.65 -6.34 -1.02
CA ALA A 17 -17.98 -5.78 -0.86
C ALA A 17 -18.23 -4.59 -1.80
N GLY A 18 -17.24 -3.71 -1.96
CA GLY A 18 -17.29 -2.57 -2.88
C GLY A 18 -17.33 -2.99 -4.35
N ALA A 19 -16.57 -4.02 -4.74
CA ALA A 19 -16.61 -4.55 -6.09
C ALA A 19 -17.98 -5.18 -6.42
N VAL A 20 -18.53 -6.00 -5.51
CA VAL A 20 -19.87 -6.57 -5.69
C VAL A 20 -20.92 -5.47 -5.76
N ALA A 21 -20.88 -4.52 -4.81
CA ALA A 21 -21.81 -3.39 -4.81
C ALA A 21 -21.67 -2.54 -6.09
N GLY A 22 -20.45 -2.27 -6.56
CA GLY A 22 -20.19 -1.51 -7.79
C GLY A 22 -20.69 -2.20 -9.05
N LEU A 23 -20.51 -3.52 -9.15
CA LEU A 23 -21.06 -4.34 -10.24
C LEU A 23 -22.60 -4.36 -10.23
N LEU A 24 -23.21 -4.36 -9.05
CA LEU A 24 -24.67 -4.29 -8.91
C LEU A 24 -25.23 -2.89 -9.21
N LEU A 25 -24.54 -1.84 -8.78
CA LEU A 25 -24.99 -0.45 -8.95
C LEU A 25 -24.81 0.06 -10.39
N ALA A 26 -23.76 -0.40 -11.07
CA ALA A 26 -23.46 -0.05 -12.45
C ALA A 26 -23.30 -1.32 -13.30
N PRO A 27 -24.43 -1.93 -13.74
CA PRO A 27 -24.38 -3.08 -14.63
C PRO A 27 -23.96 -2.63 -16.04
N GLU A 28 -22.71 -2.94 -16.39
CA GLU A 28 -22.21 -2.81 -17.75
C GLU A 28 -22.46 -4.10 -18.55
N SER A 29 -22.80 -3.96 -19.83
CA SER A 29 -22.99 -5.10 -20.72
C SER A 29 -21.64 -5.56 -21.28
N GLY A 30 -21.36 -6.86 -21.25
CA GLY A 30 -20.05 -7.43 -21.62
C GLY A 30 -19.41 -6.93 -22.94
N PRO A 31 -20.16 -6.70 -24.03
CA PRO A 31 -19.63 -6.10 -25.26
C PRO A 31 -19.13 -4.66 -25.07
N GLN A 32 -19.83 -3.86 -24.26
CA GLN A 32 -19.42 -2.49 -23.90
C GLN A 32 -18.20 -2.53 -22.98
N THR A 33 -18.18 -3.46 -22.02
CA THR A 33 -17.05 -3.65 -21.10
C THR A 33 -15.76 -3.98 -21.84
N ARG A 34 -15.77 -4.86 -22.86
CA ARG A 34 -14.55 -5.14 -23.65
C ARG A 34 -14.05 -3.92 -24.42
N ARG A 35 -14.96 -3.14 -25.01
CA ARG A 35 -14.60 -1.93 -25.76
C ARG A 35 -14.05 -0.84 -24.83
N LYS A 36 -14.74 -0.57 -23.72
CA LYS A 36 -14.32 0.39 -22.70
C LYS A 36 -13.02 -0.05 -22.04
N LEU A 37 -12.84 -1.33 -21.70
CA LEU A 37 -11.60 -1.82 -21.12
C LEU A 37 -10.43 -1.60 -22.08
N GLY A 38 -10.58 -1.85 -23.39
CA GLY A 38 -9.51 -1.56 -24.35
C GLY A 38 -9.10 -0.09 -24.38
N GLN A 39 -10.07 0.83 -24.46
CA GLN A 39 -9.79 2.28 -24.60
C GLN A 39 -9.42 2.96 -23.28
N GLU A 40 -10.12 2.61 -22.21
CA GLU A 40 -9.91 3.19 -20.88
C GLU A 40 -8.69 2.60 -20.20
N SER A 41 -8.31 1.34 -20.45
CA SER A 41 -7.09 0.78 -19.83
C SER A 41 -5.83 1.53 -20.24
N GLU A 42 -5.72 1.96 -21.50
CA GLU A 42 -4.55 2.69 -21.97
C GLU A 42 -4.46 4.08 -21.34
N LYS A 43 -5.58 4.82 -21.30
CA LYS A 43 -5.68 6.13 -20.65
C LYS A 43 -5.47 6.04 -19.15
N LEU A 44 -6.16 5.10 -18.50
CA LEU A 44 -6.10 4.87 -17.07
C LEU A 44 -4.69 4.45 -16.66
N LYS A 45 -4.02 3.59 -17.43
CA LYS A 45 -2.64 3.18 -17.15
C LYS A 45 -1.69 4.37 -17.25
N ASN A 46 -1.86 5.26 -18.23
CA ASN A 46 -1.02 6.45 -18.35
C ASN A 46 -1.25 7.45 -17.20
N SER A 47 -2.51 7.75 -16.88
CA SER A 47 -2.86 8.66 -15.79
C SER A 47 -2.53 8.08 -14.41
N LEU A 48 -2.81 6.80 -14.17
CA LEU A 48 -2.41 6.11 -12.94
C LEU A 48 -0.90 6.01 -12.84
N ALA A 49 -0.18 5.67 -13.90
CA ALA A 49 1.29 5.58 -13.83
C ALA A 49 1.90 6.92 -13.41
N HIS A 50 1.38 8.04 -13.91
CA HIS A 50 1.88 9.36 -13.55
C HIS A 50 1.59 9.71 -12.09
N SER A 51 0.34 9.59 -11.64
CA SER A 51 -0.03 9.90 -10.24
C SER A 51 0.56 8.91 -9.25
N LEU A 52 0.62 7.62 -9.60
CA LEU A 52 1.25 6.61 -8.76
C LEU A 52 2.75 6.80 -8.69
N ALA A 53 3.44 7.20 -9.77
CA ALA A 53 4.88 7.49 -9.72
C ALA A 53 5.19 8.59 -8.69
N GLU A 54 4.47 9.70 -8.72
CA GLU A 54 4.63 10.79 -7.76
C GLU A 54 4.32 10.34 -6.32
N THR A 55 3.24 9.56 -6.14
CA THR A 55 2.85 9.04 -4.83
C THR A 55 3.86 8.00 -4.30
N LEU A 56 4.38 7.15 -5.19
CA LEU A 56 5.40 6.13 -4.90
C LEU A 56 6.73 6.77 -4.54
N ASP A 57 7.11 7.87 -5.20
CA ASP A 57 8.34 8.59 -4.87
C ASP A 57 8.23 9.27 -3.50
N ALA A 58 7.10 9.91 -3.19
CA ALA A 58 6.83 10.43 -1.85
C ALA A 58 6.81 9.31 -0.78
N ALA A 59 6.24 8.14 -1.12
CA ALA A 59 6.22 6.98 -0.25
C ALA A 59 7.63 6.39 -0.04
N LYS A 60 8.45 6.30 -1.09
CA LYS A 60 9.84 5.83 -1.02
C LYS A 60 10.69 6.71 -0.11
N ILE A 61 10.56 8.04 -0.23
CA ILE A 61 11.30 8.98 0.62
C ILE A 61 10.95 8.73 2.10
N LYS A 62 9.64 8.65 2.42
CA LYS A 62 9.16 8.37 3.77
C LYS A 62 9.57 6.98 4.27
N TYR A 63 9.58 5.99 3.38
CA TYR A 63 9.97 4.62 3.69
C TYR A 63 11.46 4.52 4.04
N ASN A 64 12.33 5.17 3.26
CA ASN A 64 13.76 5.22 3.54
C ASN A 64 14.07 5.97 4.86
N THR A 65 13.37 7.08 5.14
CA THR A 65 13.53 7.77 6.43
C THR A 65 13.06 6.92 7.61
N LEU A 66 11.94 6.21 7.45
CA LEU A 66 11.47 5.25 8.48
C LEU A 66 12.49 4.13 8.69
N LEU A 67 13.03 3.55 7.62
CA LEU A 67 14.05 2.49 7.70
C LEU A 67 15.32 2.99 8.40
N ASP A 68 15.81 4.17 8.04
CA ASP A 68 16.99 4.77 8.67
C ASP A 68 16.75 5.08 10.15
N GLU A 69 15.57 5.58 10.51
CA GLU A 69 15.20 5.84 11.89
C GLU A 69 15.12 4.52 12.70
N TYR A 70 14.54 3.47 12.12
CA TYR A 70 14.50 2.14 12.72
C TYR A 70 15.90 1.52 12.86
N ALA A 71 16.75 1.64 11.84
CA ALA A 71 18.12 1.12 11.85
C ALA A 71 18.96 1.82 12.94
N ARG A 72 18.89 3.16 13.04
CA ARG A 72 19.59 3.89 14.10
C ARG A 72 19.04 3.57 15.50
N LYS A 73 17.72 3.41 15.62
CA LYS A 73 17.08 3.13 16.91
C LYS A 73 17.39 1.71 17.38
N SER A 74 17.46 0.74 16.47
CA SER A 74 17.87 -0.64 16.77
C SER A 74 19.35 -0.72 17.13
N GLU A 75 20.21 0.01 16.43
CA GLU A 75 21.65 0.08 16.72
C GLU A 75 21.90 0.74 18.09
N LYS A 76 21.28 1.89 18.37
CA LYS A 76 21.38 2.54 19.69
C LYS A 76 20.83 1.67 20.81
N ALA A 77 19.72 0.97 20.59
CA ALA A 77 19.18 0.03 21.56
C ALA A 77 20.13 -1.15 21.79
N ALA A 78 20.71 -1.72 20.73
CA ALA A 78 21.67 -2.82 20.82
C ALA A 78 22.98 -2.41 21.50
N VAL A 79 23.52 -1.22 21.19
CA VAL A 79 24.73 -0.69 21.83
C VAL A 79 24.48 -0.39 23.31
N LYS A 80 23.34 0.24 23.63
CA LYS A 80 22.98 0.56 25.02
C LYS A 80 22.76 -0.72 25.83
N ALA A 81 22.06 -1.71 25.27
CA ALA A 81 21.87 -3.03 25.87
C ALA A 81 23.20 -3.75 26.11
N ARG A 82 24.10 -3.76 25.13
CA ARG A 82 25.45 -4.33 25.25
C ARG A 82 26.31 -3.63 26.30
N GLN A 83 26.20 -2.31 26.43
CA GLN A 83 26.90 -1.56 27.48
C GLN A 83 26.35 -1.93 28.86
N SER A 84 25.02 -1.90 29.06
CA SER A 84 24.41 -2.28 30.34
C SER A 84 24.65 -3.76 30.72
N ALA A 85 24.85 -4.66 29.75
CA ALA A 85 25.20 -6.06 30.00
C ALA A 85 26.68 -6.29 30.33
N LYS A 86 27.55 -5.29 30.15
CA LYS A 86 28.99 -5.38 30.42
C LYS A 86 29.41 -4.71 31.72
N VAL A 87 28.50 -3.97 32.37
CA VAL A 87 28.70 -3.32 33.69
C VAL A 87 27.91 -4.00 34.82
N GLY A 88 27.18 -5.08 34.52
CA GLY A 88 26.47 -5.92 35.49
C GLY A 88 27.09 -7.30 35.61
#